data_AF-A0A6N8EPK6-F1
#
_entry.id   AF-A0A6N8EPK6-F1
#
_cell.length_a   1.000
_cell.length_b   1.000
_cell.length_c   1.000
_cell.angle_alpha   90.00
_cell.angle_beta   90.00
_cell.angle_gamma   90.00
#
_symmetry.space_group_name_H-M   'P 1'
#
loop_
_entity.id
_entity.type
_entity.pdbx_description
1 polymer ?
#
loop_
_entity_poly.entity_id
_entity_poly.type
_entity_poly.pdbx_seq_one_letter_code
_entity_poly.pdbx_strand_id
1 'polypeptide(L)'
;MSDTLPDRLSIYPDSPYYNEEILGRGIGVRFKGEEKTNVEEYCVSEGWIRVSVGRSLDRRGRPMTLKLNGPVEVWFKGEAAS
;
A
#
# COMPACT_ATOMS: atom_id res chain seq x y z
N MET A 1 3.74 -20.72 -4.12
CA MET A 1 3.02 -19.51 -3.65
C MET A 1 3.90 -18.90 -2.58
N SER A 2 4.48 -17.73 -2.82
CA SER A 2 5.28 -17.07 -1.78
C SER A 2 4.32 -16.37 -0.82
N ASP A 3 4.44 -16.67 0.47
CA ASP A 3 3.78 -15.91 1.54
C ASP A 3 4.50 -14.60 1.85
N THR A 4 5.31 -14.12 0.91
CA THR A 4 6.06 -12.88 1.02
C THR A 4 5.39 -11.81 0.17
N LEU A 5 5.10 -10.67 0.80
CA LEU A 5 4.65 -9.48 0.10
C LEU A 5 5.78 -8.92 -0.78
N PRO A 6 5.46 -8.34 -1.95
CA PRO A 6 6.45 -7.74 -2.81
C PRO A 6 7.00 -6.48 -2.17
N ASP A 7 8.23 -6.11 -2.55
CA ASP A 7 8.90 -4.90 -2.05
C ASP A 7 8.11 -3.62 -2.35
N ARG A 8 7.45 -3.58 -3.51
CA ARG A 8 6.61 -2.48 -3.95
C ARG A 8 5.30 -3.02 -4.49
N LEU A 9 4.19 -2.41 -4.07
CA LEU A 9 2.85 -2.76 -4.52
C LEU A 9 1.98 -1.51 -4.64
N SER A 10 1.20 -1.44 -5.71
CA SER A 10 0.21 -0.39 -5.95
C SER A 10 -1.18 -1.01 -6.12
N ILE A 11 -2.21 -0.30 -5.66
CA ILE A 11 -3.59 -0.69 -5.90
C ILE A 11 -4.11 -0.28 -7.29
N TYR A 12 -3.35 0.52 -8.04
CA TYR A 12 -3.78 1.04 -9.33
C TYR A 12 -3.42 0.09 -10.48
N PRO A 13 -4.39 -0.39 -11.28
CA PRO A 13 -4.13 -1.34 -12.38
C PRO A 13 -3.19 -0.85 -13.48
N ASP A 14 -2.99 0.46 -13.61
CA ASP A 14 -2.05 1.05 -14.58
C ASP A 14 -0.63 1.20 -14.04
N SER A 15 -0.38 0.78 -12.80
CA SER A 15 0.96 0.71 -12.22
C SER A 15 1.67 -0.58 -12.62
N PRO A 16 2.97 -0.55 -12.94
CA PRO A 16 3.75 -1.77 -13.16
C PRO A 16 3.92 -2.61 -11.88
N TYR A 17 3.54 -2.06 -10.72
CA TYR A 17 3.58 -2.74 -9.42
C TYR A 17 2.18 -3.16 -8.95
N TYR A 18 1.21 -3.27 -9.86
CA TYR A 18 -0.11 -3.81 -9.57
C TYR A 18 -0.08 -5.34 -9.55
N ASN A 19 -0.72 -5.94 -8.55
CA ASN A 19 -0.92 -7.38 -8.49
C ASN A 19 -2.26 -7.70 -7.81
N GLU A 20 -3.25 -8.10 -8.61
CA GLU A 20 -4.61 -8.39 -8.15
C GLU A 20 -4.65 -9.57 -7.16
N GLU A 21 -3.89 -10.64 -7.40
CA GLU A 21 -3.86 -11.83 -6.54
C GLU A 21 -3.40 -11.49 -5.13
N ILE A 22 -2.36 -10.66 -5.01
CA ILE A 22 -1.79 -10.25 -3.72
C ILE A 22 -2.74 -9.27 -3.01
N LEU A 23 -3.34 -8.33 -3.74
CA LEU A 23 -4.33 -7.40 -3.19
C LEU A 23 -5.57 -8.12 -2.68
N GLY A 24 -6.03 -9.15 -3.40
CA GLY A 24 -7.19 -9.97 -3.02
C GLY A 24 -7.02 -10.74 -1.70
N ARG A 25 -5.78 -11.06 -1.30
CA ARG A 25 -5.48 -11.69 0.01
C ARG A 25 -5.66 -10.74 1.19
N GLY A 26 -5.71 -9.43 0.95
CA GLY A 26 -5.79 -8.42 1.98
C GLY A 26 -4.44 -8.13 2.64
N ILE A 27 -4.09 -6.85 2.68
CA ILE A 27 -2.75 -6.38 3.09
C ILE A 27 -2.90 -5.31 4.17
N GLY A 28 -2.08 -5.41 5.21
CA GLY A 28 -1.88 -4.40 6.24
C GLY A 28 -0.59 -3.63 5.99
N VAL A 29 -0.62 -2.33 6.28
CA VAL A 29 0.54 -1.44 6.14
C VAL A 29 0.69 -0.63 7.43
N ARG A 30 1.90 -0.61 7.98
CA ARG A 30 2.29 0.25 9.09
C ARG A 30 3.41 1.17 8.63
N PHE A 31 3.28 2.44 8.96
CA PHE A 31 4.22 3.47 8.58
C PHE A 31 4.62 4.30 9.80
N LYS A 32 5.92 4.38 10.07
CA LYS A 32 6.46 5.04 11.28
C LYS A 32 5.77 4.58 12.58
N GLY A 33 5.46 3.29 12.68
CA GLY A 33 4.80 2.71 13.86
C GLY A 33 3.26 2.80 13.85
N GLU A 34 2.65 3.55 12.92
CA GLU A 34 1.20 3.71 12.84
C GLU A 34 0.60 2.88 11.71
N GLU A 35 -0.46 2.12 11.98
CA GLU A 35 -1.21 1.43 10.94
C GLU A 35 -1.94 2.44 10.03
N LYS A 36 -1.84 2.23 8.72
CA LYS A 36 -2.47 3.07 7.70
C LYS A 36 -3.43 2.23 6.87
N THR A 37 -4.64 2.72 6.72
CA THR A 37 -5.72 2.05 5.97
C THR A 37 -6.04 2.70 4.62
N ASN A 38 -5.48 3.89 4.38
CA ASN A 38 -5.64 4.70 3.17
C ASN A 38 -4.38 4.69 2.29
N VAL A 39 -3.64 3.58 2.29
CA VAL A 39 -2.43 3.42 1.49
C VAL A 39 -2.81 2.97 0.08
N GLU A 40 -2.35 3.73 -0.90
CA GLU A 40 -2.58 3.48 -2.33
C GLU A 40 -1.38 2.75 -2.96
N GLU A 41 -0.18 2.97 -2.42
CA GLU A 41 1.06 2.32 -2.85
C GLU A 41 2.11 2.36 -1.73
N TYR A 42 3.00 1.38 -1.69
CA TYR A 42 4.17 1.38 -0.80
C TYR A 42 5.43 0.91 -1.52
N CYS A 43 6.61 1.28 -1.00
CA CYS A 43 7.88 0.64 -1.32
C CYS A 43 8.69 0.49 -0.02
N VAL A 44 9.00 -0.76 0.34
CA VAL A 44 9.67 -1.10 1.61
C VAL A 44 11.15 -0.75 1.53
N SER A 45 11.84 -1.18 0.47
CA SER A 45 13.26 -0.92 0.26
C SER A 45 13.59 0.58 0.21
N GLU A 46 12.77 1.38 -0.48
CA GLU A 46 12.93 2.83 -0.56
C GLU A 46 12.32 3.58 0.65
N GLY A 47 11.58 2.88 1.52
CA GLY A 47 11.01 3.44 2.75
C GLY A 47 10.00 4.55 2.51
N TRP A 48 8.94 4.28 1.75
CA TRP A 48 7.84 5.26 1.58
C TRP A 48 6.48 4.64 1.29
N ILE A 49 5.43 5.42 1.55
CA ILE A 49 4.06 5.11 1.16
C ILE A 49 3.44 6.28 0.39
N ARG A 50 2.49 5.99 -0.52
CA ARG A 50 1.53 6.96 -1.03
C ARG A 50 0.20 6.72 -0.35
N VAL A 51 -0.35 7.78 0.24
CA VAL A 51 -1.64 7.74 0.93
C VAL A 51 -2.60 8.70 0.29
N SER A 52 -3.87 8.32 0.18
CA SER A 52 -4.93 9.23 -0.21
C SER A 52 -5.22 10.23 0.90
N VAL A 53 -5.39 11.50 0.55
CA VAL A 53 -5.67 12.60 1.48
C VAL A 53 -6.93 13.37 1.09
N GLY A 54 -7.79 13.56 2.08
CA GLY A 54 -9.05 14.28 1.92
C GLY A 54 -10.03 13.53 1.00
N ARG A 55 -11.00 14.27 0.46
CA ARG A 55 -12.03 13.75 -0.46
C ARG A 55 -11.84 14.22 -1.91
N SER A 56 -10.78 14.99 -2.17
CA SER A 56 -10.53 15.58 -3.48
C SER A 56 -9.99 14.55 -4.45
N LEU A 57 -10.42 14.66 -5.71
CA LEU A 57 -9.97 13.80 -6.79
C LEU A 57 -9.01 14.56 -7.73
N ASP A 58 -8.10 13.84 -8.36
CA ASP A 58 -7.24 14.32 -9.43
C ASP A 58 -7.99 14.39 -10.77
N ARG A 59 -7.30 14.80 -11.84
CA ARG A 59 -7.87 14.91 -13.19
C ARG A 59 -8.36 13.58 -13.79
N ARG A 60 -7.95 12.44 -13.22
CA ARG A 60 -8.29 11.08 -13.64
C ARG A 60 -9.37 10.47 -12.72
N GLY A 61 -9.94 11.26 -11.82
CA GLY A 61 -10.95 10.80 -10.85
C GLY A 61 -10.38 9.96 -9.70
N ARG A 62 -9.06 9.97 -9.50
CA ARG A 62 -8.40 9.23 -8.41
C ARG A 62 -8.27 10.11 -7.17
N PRO A 63 -8.27 9.55 -5.96
CA PRO A 63 -7.96 10.32 -4.76
C PRO A 63 -6.64 11.08 -4.92
N MET A 64 -6.60 12.33 -4.45
CA MET A 64 -5.34 13.04 -4.32
C MET A 64 -4.44 12.31 -3.31
N THR A 65 -3.20 12.03 -3.69
CA THR A 65 -2.26 11.28 -2.84
C THR A 65 -1.07 12.12 -2.39
N LEU A 66 -0.55 11.84 -1.20
CA LEU A 66 0.75 12.34 -0.73
C LEU A 66 1.73 11.18 -0.57
N LYS A 67 2.98 11.39 -1.00
CA LYS A 67 4.09 10.49 -0.71
C LYS A 67 4.70 10.85 0.64
N LEU A 68 4.76 9.89 1.56
CA LEU A 68 5.37 10.04 2.87
C LEU A 68 6.59 9.11 2.95
N ASN A 69 7.74 9.64 3.35
CA ASN A 69 8.98 8.87 3.51
C ASN A 69 9.23 8.50 4.98
N GLY A 70 9.65 7.27 5.22
CA GLY A 70 9.92 6.68 6.53
C GLY A 70 9.79 5.16 6.54
N PRO A 71 10.07 4.51 7.69
CA PRO A 71 9.95 3.07 7.84
C PRO A 71 8.56 2.54 7.46
N VAL A 72 8.55 1.47 6.66
CA VAL A 72 7.34 0.78 6.17
C VAL A 72 7.42 -0.68 6.58
N GLU A 73 6.34 -1.18 7.18
CA GLU A 73 6.13 -2.58 7.50
C GLU A 73 4.83 -3.04 6.81
N VAL A 74 4.84 -4.24 6.22
CA VAL A 74 3.69 -4.80 5.52
C VAL A 74 3.46 -6.26 5.90
N TRP A 75 2.19 -6.69 5.96
CA TRP A 75 1.80 -8.07 6.31
C TRP A 75 0.48 -8.47 5.65
N PHE A 76 0.20 -9.77 5.53
CA PHE A 76 -1.12 -10.25 5.11
C PHE A 76 -2.12 -10.15 6.25
N LYS A 77 -3.29 -9.55 6.02
CA LYS A 77 -4.32 -9.36 7.07
C LYS A 77 -4.90 -10.66 7.59
N GLY A 78 -5.01 -11.68 6.73
CA GLY A 78 -5.53 -13.00 7.10
C GLY A 78 -4.53 -13.88 7.88
N GLU A 79 -3.28 -13.45 7.99
CA GLU A 79 -2.21 -14.16 8.72
C GLU A 79 -1.90 -13.51 10.08
N ALA A 80 -2.57 -12.40 10.40
CA ALA A 80 -2.47 -11.74 11.68
C ALA A 80 -3.22 -12.53 12.76
N ALA A 81 -2.47 -13.41 13.43
CA ALA A 81 -2.73 -14.07 14.71
C ALA A 81 -3.94 -15.04 14.77
N SER A 82 -3.62 -16.34 14.74
CA SER A 82 -4.18 -17.26 15.75
C SER A 82 -3.35 -17.18 17.03
#